data_AF-A0A963SCE9-F1
#
_entry.id   AF-A0A963SCE9-F1
#
_cell.length_a   1.000
_cell.length_b   1.000
_cell.length_c   1.000
_cell.angle_alpha   90.00
_cell.angle_beta   90.00
_cell.angle_gamma   90.00
#
_symmetry.space_group_name_H-M   'P 1'
#
loop_
_entity.id
_entity.type
_entity.pdbx_description
1 polymer ?
#
loop_
_entity_poly.entity_id
_entity_poly.type
_entity_poly.pdbx_seq_one_letter_code
_entity_poly.pdbx_strand_id
1 'polypeptide(L)'
;MSGTGAGAEALSAIFQRLIANTGPISLMHFMGESNARYYDRKDPLGAGGDFVTAPEISQMFGELIGLWLADMWIRGGRVENAHYVELGPGRGTLARDALRVAKRYGFEPRVHFVESSTALKDIQLEAVPEAYWHKDLSTIPLYGPVLLVANEFLDALP
;
A
#
# COMPACT_ATOMS: atom_id res chain seq x y z
N MET A 1 -3.37 6.73 -44.63
CA MET A 1 -2.64 7.59 -43.67
C MET A 1 -3.36 7.48 -42.33
N SER A 2 -2.81 6.71 -41.40
CA SER A 2 -3.30 6.61 -40.03
C SER A 2 -2.07 6.58 -39.13
N GLY A 3 -1.96 7.61 -38.29
CA GLY A 3 -0.78 7.96 -37.52
C GLY A 3 -0.30 6.83 -36.61
N THR A 4 1.01 6.67 -36.61
CA THR A 4 1.80 5.87 -35.68
C THR A 4 1.54 6.32 -34.23
N GLY A 5 0.93 5.45 -33.43
CA GLY A 5 1.04 5.56 -31.97
C GLY A 5 2.51 5.43 -31.61
N ALA A 6 3.10 6.47 -31.03
CA ALA A 6 4.49 6.44 -30.57
C ALA A 6 4.66 5.29 -29.58
N GLY A 7 5.37 4.24 -30.00
CA GLY A 7 5.69 3.10 -29.15
C GLY A 7 6.51 3.58 -27.97
N ALA A 8 5.97 3.45 -26.76
CA ALA A 8 6.69 3.80 -25.54
C ALA A 8 8.05 3.09 -25.53
N GLU A 9 9.13 3.85 -25.43
CA GLU A 9 10.49 3.33 -25.39
C GLU A 9 10.61 2.28 -24.27
N ALA A 10 11.19 1.12 -24.58
CA ALA A 10 11.37 0.06 -23.60
C ALA A 10 12.25 0.55 -22.44
N LEU A 11 11.90 0.20 -21.20
CA LEU A 11 12.66 0.63 -20.02
C LEU A 11 14.14 0.24 -20.09
N SER A 12 14.44 -0.90 -20.70
CA SER A 12 15.81 -1.35 -20.96
C SER A 12 16.59 -0.39 -21.85
N ALA A 13 15.99 0.16 -22.91
CA ALA A 13 16.65 1.11 -23.81
C ALA A 13 16.95 2.43 -23.09
N ILE A 14 16.05 2.87 -22.21
CA ILE A 14 16.25 4.06 -21.36
C ILE A 14 17.45 3.85 -20.42
N PHE A 15 17.51 2.72 -19.72
CA PHE A 15 18.65 2.42 -18.83
C PHE A 15 19.97 2.30 -19.59
N GLN A 16 19.98 1.63 -20.75
CA GLN A 16 21.18 1.52 -21.58
C GLN A 16 21.69 2.89 -22.02
N ARG A 17 20.80 3.77 -22.48
CA ARG A 17 21.15 5.14 -22.87
C ARG A 17 21.66 5.95 -21.68
N LEU A 18 21.02 5.84 -20.52
CA LEU A 18 21.43 6.55 -19.31
C LEU A 18 22.82 6.10 -18.88
N ILE A 19 23.05 4.79 -18.77
CA ILE A 19 24.35 4.22 -18.38
C ILE A 19 25.47 4.62 -19.36
N ALA A 20 25.17 4.62 -20.67
CA ALA A 20 26.13 5.03 -21.69
C ALA A 20 26.54 6.52 -21.56
N ASN A 21 25.62 7.39 -21.13
CA ASN A 21 25.84 8.84 -21.08
C ASN A 21 26.33 9.35 -19.72
N THR A 22 25.96 8.69 -18.62
CA THR A 22 26.25 9.17 -17.25
C THR A 22 27.08 8.20 -16.41
N GLY A 23 27.45 7.04 -16.96
CA GLY A 23 28.09 5.97 -16.21
C GLY A 23 27.10 5.11 -15.43
N PRO A 24 27.59 4.17 -14.60
CA PRO A 24 26.73 3.23 -13.86
C PRO A 24 25.65 3.92 -13.03
N ILE A 25 24.43 3.37 -13.06
CA ILE A 25 23.34 3.81 -12.19
C ILE A 25 23.33 2.99 -10.90
N SER A 26 22.84 3.58 -9.82
CA SER A 26 22.65 2.85 -8.56
C SER A 26 21.53 1.82 -8.68
N LEU A 27 21.60 0.78 -7.86
CA LEU A 27 20.51 -0.20 -7.75
C LEU A 27 19.18 0.48 -7.36
N MET A 28 19.23 1.46 -6.45
CA MET A 28 18.08 2.28 -6.05
C MET A 28 17.41 2.98 -7.24
N HIS A 29 18.19 3.59 -8.14
CA HIS A 29 17.65 4.25 -9.35
C HIS A 29 17.01 3.22 -10.28
N PHE A 30 17.70 2.09 -10.51
CA PHE A 30 17.15 1.00 -11.31
C PHE A 30 15.83 0.45 -10.74
N MET A 31 15.77 0.21 -9.42
CA MET A 31 14.59 -0.31 -8.73
C MET A 31 13.44 0.70 -8.75
N GLY A 32 13.70 1.98 -8.47
CA GLY A 32 12.66 3.01 -8.47
C GLY A 32 11.96 3.17 -9.82
N GLU A 33 12.72 3.24 -10.91
CA GLU A 33 12.16 3.34 -12.27
C GLU A 33 11.44 2.05 -12.71
N SER A 34 11.97 0.89 -12.31
CA SER A 34 11.34 -0.40 -12.61
C SER A 34 10.02 -0.58 -11.87
N ASN A 35 10.00 -0.27 -10.58
CA ASN A 35 8.80 -0.37 -9.74
C ASN A 35 7.73 0.61 -10.21
N ALA A 36 8.08 1.87 -10.50
CA ALA A 36 7.12 2.86 -11.01
C ALA A 36 6.41 2.35 -12.28
N ARG A 37 7.17 1.81 -13.24
CA ARG A 37 6.60 1.27 -14.49
C ARG A 37 5.79 0.00 -14.30
N TYR A 38 6.18 -0.83 -13.35
CA TYR A 38 5.52 -2.09 -13.05
C TYR A 38 4.14 -1.84 -12.40
N TYR A 39 4.09 -1.00 -11.37
CA TYR A 39 2.85 -0.67 -10.66
C TYR A 39 1.92 0.28 -11.44
N ASP A 40 2.42 1.04 -12.42
CA ASP A 40 1.58 1.93 -13.27
C ASP A 40 0.85 1.20 -14.42
N ARG A 41 1.36 0.05 -14.91
CA ARG A 41 0.92 -0.51 -16.20
C ARG A 41 -0.15 -1.61 -16.12
N LYS A 42 -0.45 -2.17 -14.95
CA LYS A 42 -1.48 -3.22 -14.77
C LYS A 42 -1.81 -3.36 -13.28
N ASP A 43 -3.05 -3.74 -12.92
CA ASP A 43 -3.39 -4.16 -11.54
C ASP A 43 -2.63 -5.48 -11.26
N PRO A 44 -1.55 -5.45 -10.47
CA PRO A 44 -0.70 -6.62 -10.28
C PRO A 44 -1.17 -7.50 -9.10
N LEU A 45 -2.24 -7.11 -8.40
CA LEU A 45 -2.67 -7.70 -7.13
C LEU A 45 -3.91 -8.61 -7.28
N GLY A 46 -3.85 -9.81 -6.68
CA GLY A 46 -4.97 -10.75 -6.56
C GLY A 46 -4.83 -11.99 -7.45
N ALA A 47 -5.83 -12.89 -7.41
CA ALA A 47 -5.78 -14.20 -8.09
C ALA A 47 -5.61 -14.15 -9.63
N GLY A 48 -5.85 -12.99 -10.25
CA GLY A 48 -5.61 -12.74 -11.68
C GLY A 48 -4.41 -11.82 -11.98
N GLY A 49 -3.68 -11.38 -10.95
CA GLY A 49 -2.46 -10.58 -11.04
C GLY A 49 -1.20 -11.43 -10.80
N ASP A 50 -0.03 -10.79 -10.77
CA ASP A 50 1.26 -11.45 -10.56
C ASP A 50 1.57 -11.69 -9.07
N PHE A 51 0.85 -11.02 -8.14
CA PHE A 51 1.05 -11.14 -6.69
C PHE A 51 -0.22 -11.60 -5.97
N VAL A 52 -0.12 -12.74 -5.30
CA VAL A 52 -1.08 -13.19 -4.27
C VAL A 52 -0.43 -12.92 -2.91
N THR A 53 -0.86 -11.86 -2.23
CA THR A 53 -0.33 -11.47 -0.92
C THR A 53 -1.02 -12.24 0.21
N ALA A 54 -0.42 -12.33 1.40
CA ALA A 54 -0.97 -13.10 2.53
C ALA A 54 -2.44 -12.77 2.89
N PRO A 55 -2.89 -11.49 2.86
CA PRO A 55 -4.30 -11.14 3.04
C PRO A 55 -5.25 -11.70 1.97
N GLU A 56 -4.76 -11.91 0.74
CA GLU A 56 -5.54 -12.47 -0.36
C GLU A 56 -5.60 -14.01 -0.32
N ILE A 57 -4.69 -14.66 0.42
CA ILE A 57 -4.67 -16.12 0.62
C ILE A 57 -5.66 -16.53 1.71
N SER A 58 -5.72 -15.78 2.81
CA SER A 58 -6.59 -16.14 3.93
C SER A 58 -7.01 -14.94 4.77
N GLN A 59 -8.32 -14.80 4.92
CA GLN A 59 -8.98 -13.90 5.87
C GLN A 59 -8.38 -14.00 7.29
N MET A 60 -7.94 -15.19 7.71
CA MET A 60 -7.38 -15.40 9.05
C MET A 60 -6.18 -14.49 9.34
N PHE A 61 -5.38 -14.16 8.33
CA PHE A 61 -4.24 -13.26 8.51
C PHE A 61 -4.71 -11.88 8.97
N GLY A 62 -5.68 -11.30 8.26
CA GLY A 62 -6.27 -10.00 8.65
C GLY A 62 -6.95 -10.06 10.01
N GLU A 63 -7.64 -11.16 10.34
CA GLU A 63 -8.27 -11.32 11.66
C GLU A 63 -7.24 -11.32 12.80
N LEU A 64 -6.11 -12.02 12.64
CA LEU A 64 -5.04 -12.05 13.63
C LEU A 64 -4.40 -10.66 13.83
N ILE A 65 -4.20 -9.91 12.74
CA ILE A 65 -3.73 -8.52 12.81
C ILE A 65 -4.76 -7.66 13.55
N GLY A 66 -6.05 -7.81 13.26
CA GLY A 66 -7.13 -7.10 13.95
C GLY A 66 -7.15 -7.36 15.46
N LEU A 67 -6.98 -8.63 15.86
CA LEU A 67 -6.89 -9.01 17.28
C LEU A 67 -5.66 -8.40 17.95
N TRP A 68 -4.51 -8.43 17.27
CA TRP A 68 -3.29 -7.83 17.78
C TRP A 68 -3.42 -6.32 17.97
N LEU A 69 -4.01 -5.61 17.01
CA LEU A 69 -4.26 -4.16 17.10
C LEU A 69 -5.19 -3.83 18.28
N ALA A 70 -6.28 -4.59 18.44
CA ALA A 70 -7.20 -4.41 19.56
C ALA A 70 -6.51 -4.66 20.91
N ASP A 71 -5.69 -5.72 21.02
CA ASP A 71 -4.93 -6.01 22.24
C ASP A 71 -3.93 -4.88 22.57
N MET A 72 -3.20 -4.38 21.58
CA MET A 72 -2.27 -3.25 21.75
C MET A 72 -3.00 -1.98 22.22
N TRP A 73 -4.14 -1.64 21.61
CA TRP A 73 -4.95 -0.50 22.01
C TRP A 73 -5.50 -0.65 23.44
N ILE A 74 -5.98 -1.86 23.80
CA ILE A 74 -6.48 -2.14 25.15
C ILE A 74 -5.37 -2.00 26.18
N ARG A 75 -4.19 -2.59 25.94
CA ARG A 75 -3.02 -2.46 26.82
C ARG A 75 -2.51 -1.03 26.91
N GLY A 76 -2.67 -0.27 25.84
CA GLY A 76 -2.39 1.16 25.78
C GLY A 76 -3.40 2.03 26.55
N GLY A 77 -4.38 1.44 27.24
CA GLY A 77 -5.34 2.18 28.07
C GLY A 77 -6.60 2.62 27.33
N ARG A 78 -6.88 2.06 26.14
CA ARG A 78 -8.08 2.36 25.34
C ARG A 78 -8.24 3.84 25.00
N VAL A 79 -7.12 4.49 24.68
CA VAL A 79 -7.10 5.93 24.38
C VAL A 79 -8.02 6.22 23.19
N GLU A 80 -8.89 7.21 23.35
CA GLU A 80 -9.80 7.66 22.29
C GLU A 80 -9.04 8.33 21.14
N ASN A 81 -9.69 8.47 19.99
CA ASN A 81 -9.11 9.09 18.79
C ASN A 81 -7.81 8.41 18.32
N ALA A 82 -7.73 7.09 18.46
CA ALA A 82 -6.63 6.31 17.88
C ALA A 82 -6.71 6.29 16.34
N HIS A 83 -5.53 6.14 15.73
CA HIS A 83 -5.34 6.09 14.29
C HIS A 83 -4.84 4.71 13.88
N TYR A 84 -5.47 4.14 12.86
CA TYR A 84 -4.95 3.00 12.13
C TYR A 84 -4.29 3.54 10.86
N VAL A 85 -3.01 3.25 10.66
CA VAL A 85 -2.26 3.66 9.47
C VAL A 85 -1.80 2.41 8.73
N GLU A 86 -2.12 2.27 7.45
CA GLU A 86 -1.60 1.20 6.62
C GLU A 86 -0.75 1.75 5.47
N LEU A 87 0.47 1.23 5.33
CA LEU A 87 1.39 1.58 4.24
C LEU A 87 1.21 0.58 3.10
N GLY A 88 0.88 1.08 1.91
CA GLY A 88 0.62 0.24 0.74
C GLY A 88 -0.48 -0.80 0.99
N PRO A 89 -1.74 -0.37 1.27
CA PRO A 89 -2.82 -1.29 1.64
C PRO A 89 -3.28 -2.20 0.50
N GLY A 90 -2.72 -2.05 -0.71
CA GLY A 90 -3.09 -2.84 -1.88
C GLY A 90 -4.57 -2.67 -2.20
N ARG A 91 -5.36 -3.74 -2.04
CA ARG A 91 -6.81 -3.74 -2.28
C ARG A 91 -7.63 -3.31 -1.04
N GLY A 92 -6.99 -3.05 0.09
CA GLY A 92 -7.64 -2.75 1.37
C GLY A 92 -8.21 -3.98 2.09
N THR A 93 -7.95 -5.19 1.58
CA THR A 93 -8.44 -6.46 2.15
C THR A 93 -7.98 -6.66 3.59
N LEU A 94 -6.70 -6.37 3.87
CA LEU A 94 -6.12 -6.48 5.21
C LEU A 94 -6.83 -5.55 6.20
N ALA A 95 -6.91 -4.25 5.90
CA ALA A 95 -7.65 -3.29 6.71
C ALA A 95 -9.09 -3.73 6.96
N ARG A 96 -9.83 -4.11 5.92
CA ARG A 96 -11.24 -4.52 6.04
C ARG A 96 -11.40 -5.66 7.06
N ASP A 97 -10.57 -6.70 6.94
CA ASP A 97 -10.68 -7.88 7.81
C ASP A 97 -10.19 -7.58 9.24
N ALA A 98 -9.10 -6.83 9.38
CA ALA A 98 -8.55 -6.43 10.67
C ALA A 98 -9.52 -5.53 11.45
N LEU A 99 -10.06 -4.48 10.80
CA LEU A 99 -10.98 -3.53 11.43
C LEU A 99 -12.32 -4.18 11.80
N ARG A 100 -12.83 -5.09 10.96
CA ARG A 100 -14.04 -5.88 11.27
C ARG A 100 -13.89 -6.67 12.58
N VAL A 101 -12.74 -7.28 12.81
CA VAL A 101 -12.48 -8.05 14.03
C VAL A 101 -12.20 -7.13 15.21
N ALA A 102 -11.37 -6.11 15.03
CA ALA A 102 -10.99 -5.20 16.10
C ALA A 102 -12.20 -4.42 16.68
N LYS A 103 -13.18 -4.08 15.82
CA LYS A 103 -14.45 -3.46 16.23
C LYS A 103 -15.20 -4.26 17.30
N ARG A 104 -15.11 -5.59 17.29
CA ARG A 104 -15.75 -6.46 18.30
C ARG A 104 -15.22 -6.23 19.72
N TYR A 105 -14.04 -5.63 19.84
CA TYR A 105 -13.39 -5.28 21.10
C TYR A 105 -13.46 -3.77 21.40
N GLY A 106 -14.22 -3.01 20.60
CA GLY A 106 -14.41 -1.57 20.75
C GLY A 106 -13.31 -0.71 20.12
N PHE A 107 -12.36 -1.30 19.39
CA PHE A 107 -11.35 -0.54 18.65
C PHE A 107 -11.91 -0.09 17.31
N GLU A 108 -12.34 1.16 17.23
CA GLU A 108 -12.86 1.82 16.01
C GLU A 108 -11.99 3.06 15.70
N PRO A 109 -10.76 2.87 15.18
CA PRO A 109 -9.85 3.97 14.90
C PRO A 109 -10.25 4.75 13.65
N ARG A 110 -9.69 5.96 13.50
CA ARG A 110 -9.69 6.64 12.19
C ARG A 110 -8.69 5.94 11.27
N VAL A 111 -9.11 5.65 10.04
CA VAL A 111 -8.34 4.85 9.09
C VAL A 111 -7.56 5.75 8.14
N HIS A 112 -6.26 5.50 7.98
CA HIS A 112 -5.35 6.26 7.15
C HIS A 112 -4.57 5.31 6.23
N PHE A 113 -4.68 5.53 4.93
CA PHE A 113 -3.95 4.77 3.91
C PHE A 113 -2.85 5.62 3.30
N VAL A 114 -1.62 5.12 3.32
CA VAL A 114 -0.50 5.72 2.59
C VAL A 114 -0.36 5.00 1.26
N GLU A 115 -0.87 5.64 0.21
CA GLU A 115 -1.00 5.10 -1.14
C GLU A 115 -0.79 6.22 -2.16
N SER A 116 0.00 5.96 -3.19
CA SER A 116 0.26 6.91 -4.28
C SER A 116 -0.48 6.56 -5.58
N SER A 117 -0.91 5.31 -5.74
CA SER A 117 -1.66 4.81 -6.90
C SER A 117 -3.13 5.26 -6.87
N THR A 118 -3.54 6.02 -7.88
CA THR A 118 -4.95 6.42 -8.04
C THR A 118 -5.86 5.25 -8.36
N ALA A 119 -5.37 4.24 -9.09
CA ALA A 119 -6.17 3.07 -9.45
C ALA A 119 -6.52 2.21 -8.23
N LEU A 120 -5.56 2.03 -7.31
CA LEU A 120 -5.80 1.28 -6.08
C LEU A 120 -6.69 2.05 -5.10
N LYS A 121 -6.61 3.39 -5.11
CA LYS A 121 -7.46 4.23 -4.27
C LYS A 121 -8.95 4.00 -4.50
N ASP A 122 -9.40 3.85 -5.75
CA ASP A 122 -10.81 3.60 -6.05
C ASP A 122 -11.28 2.25 -5.48
N ILE A 123 -10.45 1.21 -5.59
CA ILE A 123 -10.73 -0.12 -5.02
C ILE A 123 -10.77 -0.06 -3.48
N GLN A 124 -9.81 0.66 -2.88
CA GLN A 124 -9.75 0.83 -1.42
C GLN A 124 -10.95 1.61 -0.88
N LEU A 125 -11.45 2.60 -1.63
CA LEU A 125 -12.63 3.37 -1.25
C LEU A 125 -13.89 2.49 -1.19
N GLU A 126 -14.01 1.50 -2.08
CA GLU A 126 -15.08 0.50 -2.00
C GLU A 126 -14.92 -0.42 -0.78
N ALA A 127 -13.67 -0.80 -0.45
CA ALA A 127 -13.38 -1.71 0.65
C ALA A 127 -13.51 -1.05 2.05
N VAL A 128 -13.05 0.20 2.18
CA VAL A 128 -13.04 0.99 3.43
C VAL A 128 -13.40 2.46 3.12
N PRO A 129 -14.70 2.78 3.00
CA PRO A 129 -15.16 4.10 2.56
C PRO A 129 -14.76 5.28 3.45
N GLU A 130 -14.58 5.03 4.74
CA GLU A 130 -14.22 6.03 5.74
C GLU A 130 -12.72 6.35 5.84
N ALA A 131 -11.88 5.73 5.00
CA ALA A 131 -10.44 5.95 5.04
C ALA A 131 -10.03 7.36 4.58
N TYR A 132 -8.88 7.82 5.07
CA TYR A 132 -8.20 9.02 4.59
C TYR A 132 -6.95 8.61 3.81
N TRP A 133 -6.75 9.14 2.61
CA TRP A 133 -5.59 8.83 1.77
C TRP A 133 -4.49 9.87 1.88
N HIS A 134 -3.27 9.37 2.00
CA HIS A 134 -2.04 10.12 2.15
C HIS A 134 -1.07 9.69 1.07
N LYS A 135 -0.39 10.65 0.44
CA LYS A 135 0.65 10.33 -0.55
C LYS A 135 1.90 9.71 0.11
N ASP A 136 2.18 10.16 1.32
CA ASP A 136 3.32 9.75 2.13
C ASP A 136 3.04 10.00 3.62
N LEU A 137 3.96 9.52 4.47
CA LEU A 137 3.89 9.61 5.92
C LEU A 137 3.89 11.04 6.47
N SER A 138 4.27 12.07 5.69
CA SER A 138 4.36 13.45 6.21
C SER A 138 3.00 14.09 6.53
N THR A 139 1.91 13.50 6.03
CA THR A 139 0.56 14.05 6.15
C THR A 139 -0.36 13.26 7.08
N ILE A 140 0.13 12.20 7.72
CA ILE A 140 -0.66 11.45 8.71
C ILE A 140 -0.85 12.29 9.98
N PRO A 141 -1.88 12.01 10.81
CA PRO A 141 -2.10 12.75 12.04
C PRO A 141 -0.89 12.74 12.98
N LEU A 142 -0.52 13.93 13.47
CA LEU A 142 0.62 14.14 14.38
C LEU A 142 0.28 13.91 15.86
N TYR A 143 -1.00 13.77 16.19
CA TYR A 143 -1.49 13.66 17.56
C TYR A 143 -2.41 12.45 17.70
N GLY A 144 -2.37 11.83 18.86
CA GLY A 144 -3.12 10.61 19.17
C GLY A 144 -2.28 9.34 18.99
N PRO A 145 -2.73 8.21 19.54
CA PRO A 145 -2.07 6.92 19.35
C PRO A 145 -2.13 6.49 17.88
N VAL A 146 -1.00 6.09 17.31
CA VAL A 146 -0.92 5.54 15.95
C VAL A 146 -0.57 4.05 16.04
N LEU A 147 -1.42 3.21 15.47
CA LEU A 147 -1.13 1.81 15.23
C LEU A 147 -0.90 1.63 13.72
N LEU A 148 0.33 1.29 13.36
CA LEU A 148 0.77 1.23 11.97
C LEU A 148 0.96 -0.21 11.51
N VAL A 149 0.46 -0.52 10.32
CA VAL A 149 0.63 -1.79 9.62
C VAL A 149 1.31 -1.54 8.27
N ALA A 150 2.27 -2.38 7.91
CA ALA A 150 3.01 -2.30 6.65
C ALA A 150 3.35 -3.72 6.18
N ASN A 151 2.36 -4.42 5.62
CA ASN A 151 2.55 -5.78 5.12
C ASN A 151 3.09 -5.74 3.70
N GLU A 152 4.21 -6.42 3.43
CA GLU A 152 4.83 -6.48 2.08
C GLU A 152 5.04 -5.09 1.45
N PHE A 153 5.33 -4.10 2.31
CA PHE A 153 5.61 -2.74 1.88
C PHE A 153 7.10 -2.48 1.74
N LEU A 154 7.91 -2.96 2.69
CA LEU A 154 9.34 -2.64 2.77
C LEU A 154 10.18 -3.34 1.70
N ASP A 155 9.74 -4.50 1.23
CA ASP A 155 10.33 -5.26 0.13
C ASP A 155 10.07 -4.61 -1.25
N ALA A 156 9.06 -3.75 -1.35
CA ALA A 156 8.78 -2.96 -2.56
C ALA A 156 9.51 -1.60 -2.59
N LEU A 157 10.25 -1.24 -1.53
CA LEU A 157 11.02 0.01 -1.49
C LEU A 157 12.35 -0.11 -2.29
N PRO A 158 12.78 0.97 -2.98
CA PRO A 158 14.08 1.04 -3.65
C PRO A 158 15.30 1.03 -2.71
#